data_AF-A0A0J8DB83-F1
#
_entry.id   AF-A0A0J8DB83-F1
#
_cell.length_a   1.000
_cell.length_b   1.000
_cell.length_c   1.000
_cell.angle_alpha   90.00
_cell.angle_beta   90.00
_cell.angle_gamma   90.00
#
_symmetry.space_group_name_H-M   'P 1'
#
loop_
_entity.id
_entity.type
_entity.pdbx_description
1 polymer ?
#
loop_
_entity_poly.entity_id
_entity_poly.type
_entity_poly.pdbx_seq_one_letter_code
_entity_poly.pdbx_strand_id
1 'polypeptide(L)'
;MRKKQSYKKLFMILFVLLIVITGVFWNAGSKSTLVSASREEVNSTLEFLKEGYNAYWYLDDSLDMENVVNISGEEYLKVIKNFNSSEDIENYFARFYSENSTKEFMKNLSPKMINGSLYVIAGEAGDKPNIDSAEIVDENLKKGYITLKLKDSNKEDLYLRAYVSFENNKLKITKWEVL
;
A
#
# COMPACT_ATOMS: atom_id res chain seq x y z
N MET A 1 -21.60 -23.56 -20.29
CA MET A 1 -22.51 -22.47 -19.85
C MET A 1 -22.44 -22.44 -18.32
N ARG A 2 -22.06 -21.37 -17.64
CA ARG A 2 -22.65 -20.02 -17.70
C ARG A 2 -21.57 -18.93 -17.58
N LYS A 3 -21.64 -18.00 -18.53
CA LYS A 3 -21.16 -16.62 -18.37
C LYS A 3 -22.00 -15.94 -17.29
N LYS A 4 -21.34 -15.21 -16.38
CA LYS A 4 -21.87 -13.97 -15.79
C LYS A 4 -20.70 -13.01 -15.57
N GLN A 5 -20.20 -12.46 -16.67
CA GLN A 5 -19.62 -11.12 -16.63
C GLN A 5 -20.79 -10.14 -16.58
N SER A 6 -20.92 -9.43 -15.46
CA SER A 6 -21.55 -8.11 -15.43
C SER A 6 -21.17 -7.43 -14.12
N TYR A 7 -19.87 -7.17 -13.92
CA TYR A 7 -19.45 -6.20 -12.93
C TYR A 7 -19.41 -4.84 -13.62
N LYS A 8 -20.24 -3.94 -13.12
CA LYS A 8 -20.34 -2.57 -13.61
C LYS A 8 -18.95 -1.95 -13.50
N LYS A 9 -18.44 -1.44 -14.62
CA LYS A 9 -17.22 -0.63 -14.66
C LYS A 9 -17.37 0.51 -13.65
N LEU A 10 -16.57 0.47 -12.60
CA LEU A 10 -16.28 1.65 -11.79
C LEU A 10 -14.76 1.86 -11.83
N PHE A 11 -14.41 3.12 -12.05
CA PHE A 11 -13.11 3.60 -12.42
C PHE A 11 -12.01 3.14 -11.47
N MET A 12 -10.94 2.59 -12.05
CA MET A 12 -9.63 2.48 -11.41
C MET A 12 -9.18 3.89 -11.06
N ILE A 13 -9.33 4.28 -9.79
CA ILE A 13 -8.76 5.54 -9.33
C ILE A 13 -7.27 5.30 -9.05
N LEU A 14 -6.48 5.40 -10.11
CA LEU A 14 -5.07 5.75 -10.04
C LEU A 14 -5.02 7.24 -9.66
N PHE A 15 -4.91 7.57 -8.37
CA PHE A 15 -4.95 8.97 -7.93
C PHE A 15 -3.58 9.65 -8.11
N VAL A 16 -3.48 10.43 -9.19
CA VAL A 16 -2.55 11.57 -9.29
C VAL A 16 -3.06 12.65 -8.34
N LEU A 17 -2.45 12.79 -7.16
CA LEU A 17 -2.66 13.97 -6.31
C LEU A 17 -1.43 14.88 -6.40
N LEU A 18 -1.66 16.05 -7.00
CA LEU A 18 -0.74 17.16 -7.16
C LEU A 18 -0.94 18.09 -5.96
N ILE A 19 -0.08 17.97 -4.95
CA ILE A 19 -0.03 18.94 -3.84
C ILE A 19 1.13 19.89 -4.12
N VAL A 20 0.78 21.11 -4.54
CA VAL A 20 1.65 22.28 -4.44
C VAL A 20 1.61 22.74 -3.00
N ILE A 21 2.70 22.55 -2.24
CA ILE A 21 2.96 23.33 -1.03
C ILE A 21 4.33 24.00 -1.20
N THR A 22 4.25 25.32 -1.30
CA THR A 22 5.35 26.27 -1.26
C THR A 22 5.85 26.50 0.16
N GLY A 23 7.18 26.50 0.34
CA GLY A 23 7.92 27.11 1.46
C GLY A 23 7.82 26.32 2.78
N VAL A 24 8.88 26.04 3.52
CA VAL A 24 9.89 26.99 4.04
C VAL A 24 11.11 26.17 4.50
N PHE A 25 12.27 26.50 3.91
CA PHE A 25 13.65 26.41 4.39
C PHE A 25 14.16 25.15 5.12
N TRP A 26 15.07 24.43 4.44
CA TRP A 26 16.33 24.06 5.07
C TRP A 26 17.51 24.51 4.18
N ASN A 27 18.42 25.22 4.84
CA ASN A 27 19.60 25.89 4.38
C ASN A 27 20.66 24.95 3.75
N ALA A 28 21.31 25.46 2.70
CA ALA A 28 22.65 25.18 2.19
C ALA A 28 23.08 23.73 1.87
N GLY A 29 23.10 23.44 0.56
CA GLY A 29 24.32 23.00 -0.12
C GLY A 29 24.96 21.66 0.26
N SER A 30 24.52 20.59 -0.39
CA SER A 30 25.47 19.64 -1.00
C SER A 30 24.83 18.99 -2.22
N LYS A 31 25.63 18.89 -3.28
CA LYS A 31 25.39 17.99 -4.41
C LYS A 31 25.24 16.56 -3.88
N SER A 32 24.45 15.77 -4.60
CA SER A 32 24.39 14.30 -4.63
C SER A 32 25.22 13.60 -3.55
N THR A 33 24.58 12.73 -2.77
CA THR A 33 24.96 11.31 -2.72
C THR A 33 24.34 10.61 -1.51
N LEU A 34 23.57 9.55 -1.77
CA LEU A 34 23.81 8.29 -1.05
C LEU A 34 25.22 7.81 -1.41
N VAL A 35 26.21 8.41 -0.78
CA VAL A 35 27.60 7.93 -0.69
C VAL A 35 27.82 8.03 0.79
N SER A 36 27.24 7.05 1.49
CA SER A 36 27.52 6.60 2.87
C SER A 36 26.31 6.09 3.63
N ALA A 37 25.10 5.92 3.06
CA ALA A 37 24.22 4.94 3.71
C ALA A 37 24.88 3.58 3.58
N SER A 38 25.02 2.93 4.72
CA SER A 38 25.53 1.57 4.77
C SER A 38 24.64 0.68 3.89
N ARG A 39 25.24 -0.37 3.31
CA ARG A 39 24.47 -1.40 2.59
C ARG A 39 23.35 -1.98 3.46
N GLU A 40 23.55 -1.97 4.77
CA GLU A 40 22.59 -2.38 5.78
C GLU A 40 21.35 -1.47 5.84
N GLU A 41 21.51 -0.14 5.80
CA GLU A 41 20.39 0.81 5.77
C GLU A 41 19.56 0.72 4.48
N VAL A 42 20.23 0.52 3.34
CA VAL A 42 19.56 0.30 2.04
C VAL A 42 18.75 -0.99 2.05
N ASN A 43 19.35 -2.09 2.55
CA ASN A 43 18.65 -3.36 2.68
C ASN A 43 17.47 -3.27 3.65
N SER A 44 17.64 -2.60 4.80
CA SER A 44 16.56 -2.41 5.77
C SER A 44 15.40 -1.60 5.19
N THR A 45 15.69 -0.59 4.38
CA THR A 45 14.67 0.24 3.73
C THR A 45 13.93 -0.57 2.65
N LEU A 46 14.64 -1.35 1.84
CA LEU A 46 14.03 -2.22 0.85
C LEU A 46 13.12 -3.26 1.49
N GLU A 47 13.56 -3.93 2.55
CA GLU A 47 12.74 -4.92 3.26
C GLU A 47 11.51 -4.27 3.90
N PHE A 48 11.64 -3.08 4.50
CA PHE A 48 10.50 -2.31 4.98
C PHE A 48 9.48 -2.01 3.87
N LEU A 49 9.94 -1.60 2.69
CA LEU A 49 9.07 -1.32 1.55
C LEU A 49 8.38 -2.59 1.02
N LYS A 50 9.07 -3.73 0.98
CA LYS A 50 8.49 -5.03 0.61
C LYS A 50 7.41 -5.46 1.61
N GLU A 51 7.69 -5.35 2.91
CA GLU A 51 6.70 -5.65 3.96
C GLU A 51 5.47 -4.74 3.85
N GLY A 52 5.70 -3.43 3.65
CA GLY A 52 4.62 -2.47 3.46
C GLY A 52 3.78 -2.76 2.22
N TYR A 53 4.40 -3.10 1.09
CA TYR A 53 3.68 -3.54 -0.12
C TYR A 53 2.85 -4.81 0.14
N ASN A 54 3.43 -5.79 0.85
CA ASN A 54 2.77 -7.04 1.20
C ASN A 54 1.66 -6.89 2.24
N ALA A 55 1.58 -5.77 2.97
CA ALA A 55 0.54 -5.55 3.97
C ALA A 55 -0.88 -5.59 3.37
N TYR A 56 -1.07 -5.03 2.17
CA TYR A 56 -2.35 -5.10 1.45
C TYR A 56 -2.73 -6.54 1.12
N TRP A 57 -1.80 -7.28 0.53
CA TRP A 57 -2.01 -8.68 0.14
C TRP A 57 -2.24 -9.61 1.32
N TYR A 58 -1.61 -9.31 2.46
CA TYR A 58 -1.84 -10.05 3.69
C TYR A 58 -3.28 -9.92 4.19
N LEU A 59 -3.92 -8.76 4.01
CA LEU A 59 -5.34 -8.59 4.27
C LEU A 59 -6.19 -9.33 3.23
N ASP A 60 -5.88 -9.18 1.95
CA ASP A 60 -6.61 -9.83 0.84
C ASP A 60 -6.62 -11.36 1.01
N ASP A 61 -5.46 -11.95 1.31
CA ASP A 61 -5.30 -13.37 1.60
C ASP A 61 -6.11 -13.82 2.83
N SER A 62 -6.57 -12.89 3.67
CA SER A 62 -7.35 -13.12 4.89
C SER A 62 -8.86 -13.04 4.69
N LEU A 63 -9.34 -12.78 3.47
CA LEU A 63 -10.76 -12.64 3.15
C LEU A 63 -11.39 -13.96 2.66
N ASP A 64 -12.66 -14.15 3.01
CA ASP A 64 -13.49 -15.23 2.49
C ASP A 64 -14.15 -14.81 1.17
N MET A 65 -13.40 -14.97 0.08
CA MET A 65 -13.80 -14.57 -1.27
C MET A 65 -15.07 -15.27 -1.78
N GLU A 66 -15.46 -16.39 -1.17
CA GLU A 66 -16.66 -17.15 -1.57
C GLU A 66 -17.94 -16.63 -0.91
N ASN A 67 -17.81 -15.93 0.22
CA ASN A 67 -18.95 -15.52 1.05
C ASN A 67 -19.09 -13.99 1.11
N VAL A 68 -19.69 -13.44 0.04
CA VAL A 68 -20.08 -12.03 -0.03
C VAL A 68 -21.43 -11.80 0.66
N VAL A 69 -21.50 -10.82 1.56
CA VAL A 69 -22.75 -10.36 2.18
C VAL A 69 -23.09 -8.95 1.74
N ASN A 70 -24.37 -8.66 1.50
CA ASN A 70 -24.84 -7.31 1.17
C ASN A 70 -25.32 -6.59 2.43
N ILE A 71 -24.76 -5.42 2.71
CA ILE A 71 -25.12 -4.58 3.86
C ILE A 71 -25.37 -3.17 3.35
N SER A 72 -26.62 -2.71 3.43
CA SER A 72 -27.02 -1.36 3.01
C SER A 72 -26.64 -1.01 1.56
N GLY A 73 -26.65 -1.99 0.65
CA GLY A 73 -26.34 -1.80 -0.77
C GLY A 73 -24.86 -1.94 -1.13
N GLU A 74 -24.00 -2.19 -0.15
CA GLU A 74 -22.56 -2.46 -0.33
C GLU A 74 -22.28 -3.95 -0.12
N GLU A 75 -21.35 -4.49 -0.89
CA GLU A 75 -20.87 -5.87 -0.76
C GLU A 75 -19.71 -5.93 0.22
N TYR A 76 -19.72 -6.92 1.10
CA TYR A 76 -18.70 -7.12 2.14
C TYR A 76 -18.21 -8.55 2.13
N LEU A 77 -16.92 -8.71 2.44
CA LEU A 77 -16.25 -10.00 2.63
C LEU A 77 -15.94 -10.20 4.10
N LYS A 78 -16.11 -11.44 4.58
CA LYS A 78 -15.74 -11.80 5.94
C LYS A 78 -14.22 -11.90 6.04
N VAL A 79 -13.64 -11.34 7.09
CA VAL A 79 -12.24 -11.58 7.46
C VAL A 79 -12.18 -12.88 8.27
N ILE A 80 -11.46 -13.89 7.77
CA ILE A 80 -11.48 -15.26 8.32
C ILE A 80 -10.20 -15.64 9.06
N LYS A 81 -9.14 -14.85 8.95
CA LYS A 81 -7.89 -15.05 9.68
C LYS A 81 -7.19 -13.72 9.93
N ASN A 82 -6.16 -13.76 10.77
CA ASN A 82 -5.19 -12.69 11.04
C ASN A 82 -5.73 -11.40 11.71
N PHE A 83 -7.01 -11.09 11.59
CA PHE A 83 -7.64 -9.89 12.16
C PHE A 83 -8.98 -10.24 12.80
N ASN A 84 -9.22 -9.74 14.01
CA ASN A 84 -10.46 -9.94 14.75
C ASN A 84 -11.25 -8.64 14.94
N SER A 85 -10.61 -7.48 14.72
CA SER A 85 -11.20 -6.17 14.91
C SER A 85 -10.75 -5.14 13.86
N SER A 86 -11.49 -4.03 13.76
CA SER A 86 -11.06 -2.83 13.03
C SER A 86 -9.70 -2.32 13.53
N GLU A 87 -9.51 -2.33 14.85
CA GLU A 87 -8.28 -1.86 15.49
C GLU A 87 -7.07 -2.75 15.13
N ASP A 88 -7.27 -4.05 14.94
CA ASP A 88 -6.20 -4.98 14.51
C ASP A 88 -5.70 -4.60 13.11
N ILE A 89 -6.62 -4.29 12.19
CA ILE A 89 -6.26 -3.85 10.83
C ILE A 89 -5.55 -2.51 10.90
N GLU A 90 -6.11 -1.53 11.61
CA GLU A 90 -5.51 -0.19 11.74
C GLU A 90 -4.09 -0.27 12.30
N ASN A 91 -3.90 -0.98 13.41
CA ASN A 91 -2.60 -1.17 14.03
C ASN A 91 -1.59 -1.88 13.12
N TYR A 92 -2.05 -2.85 12.33
CA TYR A 92 -1.20 -3.55 11.37
C TYR A 92 -0.70 -2.61 10.27
N PHE A 93 -1.60 -1.86 9.63
CA PHE A 93 -1.23 -0.91 8.57
C PHE A 93 -0.42 0.28 9.10
N ALA A 94 -0.72 0.75 10.32
CA ALA A 94 0.01 1.83 10.98
C ALA A 94 1.49 1.50 11.23
N ARG A 95 1.92 0.22 11.12
CA ARG A 95 3.34 -0.14 11.16
C ARG A 95 4.10 0.41 9.96
N PHE A 96 3.48 0.37 8.78
CA PHE A 96 4.11 0.65 7.50
C PHE A 96 3.67 2.00 6.91
N TYR A 97 2.40 2.36 7.09
CA TYR A 97 1.79 3.52 6.46
C TYR A 97 1.72 4.71 7.41
N SER A 98 1.69 5.92 6.84
CA SER A 98 1.45 7.16 7.60
C SER A 98 0.11 7.12 8.30
N GLU A 99 -0.08 7.95 9.33
CA GLU A 99 -1.38 8.07 10.01
C GLU A 99 -2.49 8.44 9.02
N ASN A 100 -2.25 9.38 8.11
CA ASN A 100 -3.23 9.80 7.12
C ASN A 100 -3.58 8.69 6.14
N SER A 101 -2.58 7.98 5.61
CA SER A 101 -2.79 6.88 4.66
C SER A 101 -3.45 5.69 5.33
N THR A 102 -3.14 5.42 6.60
CA THR A 102 -3.82 4.38 7.39
C THR A 102 -5.29 4.73 7.60
N LYS A 103 -5.62 5.97 7.99
CA LYS A 103 -7.01 6.42 8.12
C LYS A 103 -7.78 6.34 6.81
N GLU A 104 -7.15 6.74 5.71
CA GLU A 104 -7.76 6.63 4.37
C GLU A 104 -8.00 5.16 4.00
N PHE A 105 -7.03 4.29 4.27
CA PHE A 105 -7.16 2.86 4.07
C PHE A 105 -8.33 2.27 4.88
N MET A 106 -8.42 2.59 6.17
CA MET A 106 -9.51 2.16 7.04
C MET A 106 -10.88 2.68 6.56
N LYS A 107 -10.94 3.92 6.07
CA LYS A 107 -12.15 4.48 5.47
C LYS A 107 -12.56 3.69 4.21
N ASN A 108 -11.60 3.36 3.35
CA ASN A 108 -11.87 2.61 2.12
C ASN A 108 -12.27 1.16 2.41
N LEU A 109 -11.66 0.52 3.41
CA LEU A 109 -12.07 -0.82 3.85
C LEU A 109 -13.43 -0.85 4.52
N SER A 110 -13.82 0.26 5.17
CA SER A 110 -15.08 0.38 5.92
C SER A 110 -15.37 -0.83 6.83
N PRO A 111 -14.45 -1.23 7.74
CA PRO A 111 -14.61 -2.44 8.52
C PRO A 111 -15.85 -2.40 9.41
N LYS A 112 -16.56 -3.53 9.51
CA LYS A 112 -17.79 -3.69 10.29
C LYS A 112 -17.76 -4.96 11.11
N MET A 113 -18.22 -4.88 12.36
CA MET A 113 -18.47 -6.04 13.21
C MET A 113 -19.94 -6.47 13.09
N ILE A 114 -20.17 -7.72 12.72
CA ILE A 114 -21.51 -8.28 12.53
C ILE A 114 -21.53 -9.66 13.16
N ASN A 115 -22.39 -9.84 14.17
CA ASN A 115 -22.50 -11.10 14.92
C ASN A 115 -21.14 -11.64 15.41
N GLY A 116 -20.26 -10.74 15.88
CA GLY A 116 -18.93 -11.07 16.37
C GLY A 116 -17.89 -11.40 15.29
N SER A 117 -18.23 -11.29 14.01
CA SER A 117 -17.30 -11.46 12.89
C SER A 117 -16.96 -10.11 12.25
N LEU A 118 -15.70 -9.96 11.83
CA LEU A 118 -15.21 -8.78 11.12
C LEU A 118 -15.48 -8.93 9.61
N TYR A 119 -15.92 -7.83 9.00
CA TYR A 119 -16.17 -7.72 7.56
C TYR A 119 -15.52 -6.45 7.02
N VAL A 120 -15.06 -6.48 5.77
CA VAL A 120 -14.57 -5.31 5.02
C VAL A 120 -15.27 -5.23 3.67
N ILE A 121 -15.30 -4.04 3.07
CA ILE A 121 -15.93 -3.88 1.76
C ILE A 121 -15.27 -4.79 0.72
N ALA A 122 -16.08 -5.42 -0.11
CA ALA A 122 -15.60 -6.23 -1.22
C ALA A 122 -14.99 -5.31 -2.30
N GLY A 123 -13.83 -5.68 -2.81
CA GLY A 123 -13.17 -5.02 -3.93
C GLY A 123 -12.48 -6.05 -4.81
N GLU A 124 -12.23 -5.70 -6.07
CA GLU A 124 -11.39 -6.53 -6.93
C GLU A 124 -9.93 -6.31 -6.55
N ALA A 125 -9.24 -7.38 -6.18
CA ALA A 125 -7.79 -7.37 -6.08
C ALA A 125 -7.19 -7.26 -7.48
N GLY A 126 -6.27 -6.31 -7.67
CA GLY A 126 -5.49 -6.23 -8.90
C GLY A 126 -4.51 -7.39 -9.03
N ASP A 127 -3.69 -7.37 -10.09
CA ASP A 127 -2.54 -8.29 -10.15
C ASP A 127 -1.57 -8.00 -8.99
N LYS A 128 -0.97 -9.06 -8.44
CA LYS A 128 0.09 -9.01 -7.42
C LYS A 128 1.46 -9.19 -8.07
N PRO A 129 2.14 -8.11 -8.52
CA PRO A 129 3.53 -8.16 -8.90
C PRO A 129 4.42 -8.83 -7.85
N ASN A 130 5.40 -9.60 -8.30
CA ASN A 130 6.37 -10.23 -7.43
C ASN A 130 7.37 -9.20 -6.87
N ILE A 131 7.12 -8.74 -5.65
CA ILE A 131 7.94 -7.77 -4.94
C ILE A 131 9.26 -8.33 -4.40
N ASP A 132 9.43 -9.66 -4.33
CA ASP A 132 10.64 -10.27 -3.78
C ASP A 132 11.88 -9.96 -4.63
N SER A 133 11.65 -9.78 -5.94
CA SER A 133 12.66 -9.37 -6.93
C SER A 133 12.99 -7.87 -6.91
N ALA A 134 12.35 -7.09 -6.05
CA ALA A 134 12.44 -5.64 -6.09
C ALA A 134 13.86 -5.14 -5.76
N GLU A 135 14.33 -4.17 -6.55
CA GLU A 135 15.59 -3.45 -6.36
C GLU A 135 15.31 -1.94 -6.34
N ILE A 136 15.96 -1.19 -5.46
CA ILE A 136 15.89 0.29 -5.47
C ILE A 136 16.70 0.80 -6.66
N VAL A 137 16.07 1.58 -7.54
CA VAL A 137 16.69 2.12 -8.78
C VAL A 137 16.77 3.64 -8.83
N ASP A 138 15.91 4.34 -8.10
CA ASP A 138 15.99 5.78 -7.91
C ASP A 138 15.47 6.12 -6.51
N GLU A 139 15.99 7.19 -5.92
CA GLU A 139 15.46 7.72 -4.67
C GLU A 139 15.67 9.23 -4.58
N ASN A 140 14.67 9.88 -3.98
CA ASN A 140 14.76 11.29 -3.67
C ASN A 140 14.02 11.55 -2.37
N LEU A 141 14.69 11.30 -1.26
CA LEU A 141 14.13 11.50 0.08
C LEU A 141 13.73 12.96 0.33
N LYS A 142 14.38 13.94 -0.33
CA LYS A 142 13.98 15.35 -0.26
C LYS A 142 12.62 15.61 -0.93
N LYS A 143 12.30 14.85 -1.97
CA LYS A 143 11.00 14.86 -2.65
C LYS A 143 10.04 13.80 -2.09
N GLY A 144 10.46 13.04 -1.07
CA GLY A 144 9.66 12.03 -0.39
C GLY A 144 9.30 10.83 -1.26
N TYR A 145 10.24 10.30 -2.05
CA TYR A 145 9.99 9.07 -2.81
C TYR A 145 11.20 8.14 -2.96
N ILE A 146 10.90 6.86 -3.18
CA ILE A 146 11.83 5.78 -3.54
C ILE A 146 11.19 4.99 -4.70
N THR A 147 11.94 4.70 -5.74
CA THR A 147 11.48 3.91 -6.89
C THR A 147 12.13 2.53 -6.88
N LEU A 148 11.27 1.52 -6.94
CA LEU A 148 11.59 0.11 -7.05
C LEU A 148 11.43 -0.36 -8.49
N LYS A 149 12.34 -1.21 -8.93
CA LYS A 149 12.21 -2.00 -10.14
C LYS A 149 11.89 -3.44 -9.76
N LEU A 150 10.80 -3.98 -10.27
CA LEU A 150 10.39 -5.36 -10.10
C LEU A 150 10.70 -6.10 -11.39
N LYS A 151 11.51 -7.15 -11.29
CA LYS A 151 11.88 -7.99 -12.45
C LYS A 151 10.89 -9.14 -12.54
N ASP A 152 10.15 -9.21 -13.64
CA ASP A 152 9.39 -10.39 -14.01
C ASP A 152 10.16 -11.12 -15.12
N SER A 153 10.58 -12.35 -14.87
CA SER A 153 11.36 -13.16 -15.82
C SER A 153 10.68 -13.35 -17.18
N ASN A 154 9.37 -13.13 -17.27
CA ASN A 154 8.58 -13.36 -18.49
C ASN A 154 7.78 -12.14 -18.95
N LYS A 155 7.96 -10.95 -18.34
CA LYS A 155 7.24 -9.72 -18.70
C LYS A 155 8.19 -8.52 -18.69
N GLU A 156 7.68 -7.38 -19.14
CA GLU A 156 8.39 -6.10 -19.02
C GLU A 156 8.62 -5.77 -17.54
N ASP A 157 9.76 -5.14 -17.26
CA ASP A 157 10.10 -4.65 -15.93
C ASP A 157 9.02 -3.66 -15.44
N LEU A 158 8.54 -3.85 -14.22
CA LEU A 158 7.57 -2.95 -13.59
C LEU A 158 8.29 -1.97 -12.66
N TYR A 159 7.95 -0.69 -12.75
CA TYR A 159 8.50 0.34 -11.87
C TYR A 159 7.42 0.81 -10.89
N LEU A 160 7.72 0.68 -9.60
CA LEU A 160 6.85 1.12 -8.50
C LEU A 160 7.51 2.25 -7.74
N ARG A 161 6.83 3.38 -7.58
CA ARG A 161 7.28 4.47 -6.72
C ARG A 161 6.53 4.43 -5.39
N ALA A 162 7.28 4.24 -4.31
CA ALA A 162 6.83 4.47 -2.94
C ALA A 162 7.03 5.94 -2.61
N TYR A 163 5.96 6.63 -2.24
CA TYR A 163 6.09 7.94 -1.61
C TYR A 163 6.17 7.76 -0.11
N VAL A 164 7.15 8.42 0.51
CA VAL A 164 7.53 8.19 1.90
C VAL A 164 7.65 9.48 2.70
N SER A 165 7.30 9.39 3.98
CA SER A 165 7.48 10.43 5.00
C SER A 165 8.23 9.87 6.20
N PHE A 166 8.74 10.75 7.07
CA PHE A 166 9.21 10.36 8.39
C PHE A 166 8.21 10.86 9.44
N GLU A 167 7.68 9.94 10.23
CA GLU A 167 6.76 10.22 11.33
C GLU A 167 7.32 9.59 12.60
N ASN A 168 7.52 10.40 13.64
CA ASN A 168 8.14 9.95 14.89
C ASN A 168 9.48 9.22 14.66
N ASN A 169 10.33 9.77 13.78
CA ASN A 169 11.61 9.20 13.36
C ASN A 169 11.53 7.82 12.69
N LYS A 170 10.36 7.39 12.22
CA LYS A 170 10.17 6.15 11.46
C LYS A 170 9.78 6.46 10.03
N LEU A 171 10.37 5.75 9.09
CA LEU A 171 9.95 5.78 7.69
C LEU A 171 8.51 5.27 7.58
N LYS A 172 7.68 5.96 6.80
CA LYS A 172 6.28 5.63 6.55
C LYS A 172 5.96 5.73 5.08
N ILE A 173 5.12 4.83 4.59
CA ILE A 173 4.59 4.85 3.23
C ILE A 173 3.33 5.73 3.23
N THR A 174 3.28 6.68 2.29
CA THR A 174 2.12 7.57 2.11
C THR A 174 1.28 7.14 0.92
N LYS A 175 1.90 6.67 -0.17
CA LYS A 175 1.19 6.12 -1.33
C LYS A 175 2.14 5.30 -2.20
N TRP A 176 1.54 4.48 -3.06
CA TRP A 176 2.22 3.76 -4.14
C TRP A 176 1.76 4.30 -5.49
N GLU A 177 2.66 4.31 -6.47
CA GLU A 177 2.40 4.70 -7.85
C GLU A 177 3.09 3.71 -8.80
N VAL A 178 2.39 3.25 -9.83
CA VAL A 178 2.97 2.50 -10.96
C VAL A 178 3.41 3.52 -12.02
N LEU A 179 4.63 3.37 -12.54
CA LEU A 179 5.21 4.26 -13.55
C LEU A 179 5.08 3.73 -14.98
#